data_AF-A0A917BI17-F1
#
_entry.id   AF-A0A917BI17-F1
#
_cell.length_a   1.000
_cell.length_b   1.000
_cell.length_c   1.000
_cell.angle_alpha   90.00
_cell.angle_beta   90.00
_cell.angle_gamma   90.00
#
_symmetry.space_group_name_H-M   'P 1'
#
loop_
_entity.id
_entity.type
_entity.pdbx_description
1 polymer ?
#
loop_
_entity_poly.entity_id
_entity_poly.type
_entity_poly.pdbx_seq_one_letter_code
_entity_poly.pdbx_strand_id
1 'polypeptide(L)' 'MRTILYILEIIIFVYITIDVWRSPASVAKKVIWTVVAFLFSIITLIVWLVWGRKNAYQGSTV' A
#
# COMPACT_ATOMS: atom_id res chain seq x y z
N MET A 1 0.24 -15.57 7.07
CA MET A 1 1.19 -14.44 7.26
C MET A 1 1.08 -13.35 6.19
N ARG A 2 1.01 -13.64 4.88
CA ARG A 2 0.87 -12.59 3.83
C ARG A 2 -0.37 -11.71 3.96
N THR A 3 -1.50 -12.25 4.37
CA THR A 3 -2.75 -11.48 4.60
C THR A 3 -2.57 -10.39 5.67
N ILE A 4 -1.78 -10.66 6.71
CA ILE A 4 -1.50 -9.69 7.78
C ILE A 4 -0.71 -8.50 7.23
N LEU A 5 0.21 -8.74 6.29
CA LEU A 5 0.98 -7.68 5.63
C LEU A 5 0.07 -6.77 4.79
N TYR A 6 -0.88 -7.32 4.03
CA TYR A 6 -1.83 -6.51 3.27
C TYR A 6 -2.78 -5.70 4.16
N ILE A 7 -3.23 -6.29 5.26
CA ILE A 7 -4.06 -5.57 6.25
C ILE A 7 -3.26 -4.44 6.88
N LEU A 8 -2.00 -4.68 7.27
CA LEU A 8 -1.10 -3.64 7.78
C LEU A 8 -0.87 -2.52 6.77
N GLU A 9 -0.70 -2.85 5.49
CA GLU A 9 -0.55 -1.87 4.42
C GLU A 9 -1.77 -0.94 4.30
N ILE A 10 -2.97 -1.51 4.34
CA ILE A 10 -4.22 -0.74 4.30
C ILE A 10 -4.31 0.17 5.53
N ILE A 11 -3.99 -0.33 6.72
CA ILE A 11 -4.02 0.47 7.95
C ILE A 11 -3.04 1.65 7.88
N ILE A 12 -1.81 1.40 7.43
CA ILE A 12 -0.77 2.43 7.28
C ILE A 12 -1.20 3.47 6.25
N PHE A 13 -1.76 3.05 5.11
CA PHE A 13 -2.24 3.95 4.07
C PHE A 13 -3.37 4.86 4.57
N VAL A 14 -4.35 4.29 5.28
CA VAL A 14 -5.45 5.06 5.88
C VAL A 14 -4.92 6.04 6.92
N TYR A 15 -4.00 5.61 7.78
CA TYR A 15 -3.39 6.47 8.80
C TYR A 15 -2.65 7.67 8.18
N ILE A 16 -1.78 7.42 7.20
CA ILE A 16 -1.04 8.49 6.49
C ILE A 16 -2.02 9.46 5.82
N THR A 17 -3.08 8.94 5.19
CA THR A 17 -4.10 9.79 4.57
C THR A 17 -4.76 10.68 5.61
N ILE A 18 -5.22 10.13 6.74
CA ILE A 18 -5.85 10.93 7.80
C ILE A 18 -4.89 11.97 8.36
N ASP A 19 -3.64 11.60 8.61
CA ASP A 19 -2.61 12.50 9.14
C ASP A 19 -2.32 13.67 8.18
N VAL A 20 -2.12 13.37 6.90
CA VAL A 20 -1.92 14.38 5.84
C VAL A 20 -3.10 15.33 5.76
N TRP A 21 -4.33 14.82 5.81
CA TRP A 21 -5.52 15.66 5.69
C TRP A 21 -5.84 16.46 6.95
N ARG A 22 -5.39 16.00 8.13
CA ARG A 22 -5.45 16.76 9.40
C ARG A 22 -4.32 17.77 9.55
N SER A 23 -3.22 17.63 8.82
CA SER A 23 -2.12 18.57 8.88
C SER A 23 -2.55 19.99 8.46
N PRO A 24 -1.92 21.05 9.00
CA PRO A 24 -2.16 22.43 8.57
C PRO A 24 -1.51 22.76 7.22
N ALA A 25 -1.02 21.77 6.48
CA ALA A 25 -0.37 21.97 5.19
C ALA A 25 -1.34 22.53 4.13
N SER A 26 -0.79 23.19 3.10
CA SER A 26 -1.58 23.65 1.96
C SER A 26 -2.20 22.46 1.21
N VAL A 27 -3.35 22.69 0.57
CA VAL A 27 -4.09 21.67 -0.18
C VAL A 27 -3.20 20.98 -1.22
N ALA A 28 -2.37 21.74 -1.94
CA ALA A 28 -1.42 21.18 -2.90
C ALA A 28 -0.45 20.17 -2.26
N LYS A 29 0.08 20.47 -1.06
CA LYS A 29 0.96 19.55 -0.34
C LYS A 29 0.22 18.30 0.12
N LYS A 30 -1.05 18.43 0.55
CA LYS A 30 -1.89 17.28 0.94
C LYS A 30 -2.13 16.32 -0.22
N VAL A 31 -2.42 16.88 -1.40
CA VAL A 31 -2.60 16.09 -2.62
C VAL A 31 -1.31 15.37 -3.00
N ILE A 32 -0.17 16.06 -3.01
CA ILE A 32 1.13 15.45 -3.31
C ILE A 32 1.43 14.29 -2.36
N TRP A 33 1.26 14.49 -1.05
CA TRP A 33 1.50 13.43 -0.06
C TRP A 33 0.55 12.24 -0.20
N THR A 34 -0.72 12.50 -0.53
CA THR A 34 -1.70 11.43 -0.80
C THR A 34 -1.32 10.62 -2.05
N VAL A 35 -0.89 11.30 -3.12
CA VAL A 35 -0.41 10.65 -4.36
C VAL A 35 0.85 9.82 -4.09
N VAL A 36 1.81 10.35 -3.32
CA VAL A 36 3.03 9.63 -2.93
C VAL A 36 2.70 8.39 -2.10
N ALA A 37 1.79 8.49 -1.12
CA ALA A 37 1.34 7.35 -0.32
C ALA A 37 0.66 6.28 -1.19
N PHE A 38 -0.11 6.69 -2.20
CA PHE A 38 -0.78 5.77 -3.12
C PHE A 38 0.20 5.06 -4.05
N LEU A 39 1.20 5.79 -4.57
CA LEU A 39 2.26 5.19 -5.39
C LEU A 39 3.07 4.14 -4.61
N PHE A 40 3.26 4.35 -3.31
CA PHE A 40 3.88 3.35 -2.44
C PHE A 40 3.09 2.03 -2.37
N SER A 41 1.75 2.09 -2.30
CA SER A 41 0.93 0.86 -2.32
C SER A 41 0.97 0.15 -3.67
N ILE A 42 1.09 0.90 -4.78
CA ILE A 42 1.28 0.34 -6.12
C ILE A 42 2.63 -0.40 -6.20
N ILE A 43 3.70 0.14 -5.62
CA ILE A 43 5.01 -0.53 -5.60
C ILE A 43 4.91 -1.89 -4.92
N THR A 44 4.19 -1.99 -3.80
CA THR A 44 3.98 -3.28 -3.13
C THR A 44 3.17 -4.26 -3.97
N LEU A 45 2.15 -3.78 -4.69
CA LEU A 45 1.40 -4.59 -5.66
C LEU A 45 2.31 -5.10 -6.79
N ILE A 46 3.18 -4.25 -7.32
CA ILE A 46 4.14 -4.61 -8.38
C ILE A 46 5.13 -5.66 -7.85
N VAL A 47 5.70 -5.46 -6.65
CA VAL A 47 6.58 -6.43 -5.99
C VAL A 47 5.86 -7.77 -5.79
N TRP A 48 4.59 -7.75 -5.40
CA TRP A 48 3.79 -8.97 -5.30
C TRP A 48 3.54 -9.64 -6.65
N LEU A 49 3.24 -8.89 -7.70
CA LEU A 49 3.03 -9.45 -9.04
C LEU A 49 4.32 -10.07 -9.62
N VAL A 50 5.47 -9.47 -9.35
CA VAL A 50 6.78 -9.91 -9.86
C VAL A 50 7.32 -11.10 -9.06
N TRP A 51 7.31 -11.05 -7.73
CA TRP A 51 7.91 -12.10 -6.87
C TRP A 51 6.90 -12.97 -6.13
N GLY A 52 5.73 -12.44 -5.80
CA GLY A 52 4.69 -13.16 -5.06
C GLY A 52 3.87 -14.12 -5.92
N ARG A 53 3.56 -13.73 -7.16
CA ARG A 53 2.65 -14.49 -8.06
C ARG A 53 3.14 -15.91 -8.36
N LYS A 54 4.45 -16.12 -8.56
CA LYS A 54 5.01 -17.46 -8.83
C LYS A 54 4.79 -18.46 -7.69
N ASN A 55 4.76 -18.00 -6.44
CA ASN A 55 4.60 -18.86 -5.26
C ASN A 55 3.13 -19.18 -4.95
N ALA A 56 2.17 -18.48 -5.54
CA ALA A 56 0.74 -18.70 -5.32
C ALA A 56 0.21 -19.94 -6.06
N TYR A 57 0.81 -20.31 -7.19
CA TYR A 57 0.37 -21.44 -8.02
C TYR A 57 1.12 -22.76 -7.75
N GLN A 58 2.22 -22.73 -6.99
CA GLN A 58 2.98 -23.92 -6.61
C GLN A 58 2.42 -24.65 -5.38
N GLY A 59 1.42 -24.07 -4.70
CA GLY A 59 0.74 -24.69 -3.54
C GLY A 59 -0.65 -25.26 -3.85
N SER A 60 -1.12 -25.18 -5.10
CA SER A 60 -2.46 -25.65 -5.52
C SER A 60 -2.45 -27.01 -6.23
N THR A 61 -1.32 -27.71 -6.25
CA THR A 61 -1.23 -29.13 -6.62
C THR A 61 -1.16 -29.97 -5.35
N VAL A 62 -2.29 -30.05 -4.65
CA VAL A 62 -2.57 -31.14 -3.70
C VAL A 62 -4.00 -31.59 -3.93
#